data_AF-A0A1H3TXN2-F1
#
_entry.id   AF-A0A1H3TXN2-F1
#
_cell.length_a   1.000
_cell.length_b   1.000
_cell.length_c   1.000
_cell.angle_alpha   90.00
_cell.angle_beta   90.00
_cell.angle_gamma   90.00
#
_symmetry.space_group_name_H-M   'P 1'
#
loop_
_entity.id
_entity.type
_entity.pdbx_description
1 polymer ?
#
loop_
_entity_poly.entity_id
_entity_poly.type
_entity_poly.pdbx_seq_one_letter_code
_entity_poly.pdbx_strand_id
1 'polypeptide(L)'
;VGIRRSDISVPYSSSKLKKLRSVSTRPAAAQLASKQCEISERAETTYLNIIGGMLTLMLSQSPSGVPYSSFKTQEALVSALVAHYGGTMGITERTLNGKFANAKRYVRSASA
;
A
#
# COMPACT_ATOMS: atom_id res chain seq x y z
N VAL A 1 -73.78 -20.23 -35.08
CA VAL A 1 -72.50 -20.99 -35.06
C VAL A 1 -71.39 -19.94 -34.96
N GLY A 2 -70.84 -19.65 -33.77
CA GLY A 2 -69.70 -20.35 -33.16
C GLY A 2 -68.41 -19.76 -33.77
N ILE A 3 -67.46 -19.16 -33.05
CA ILE A 3 -66.68 -19.72 -31.94
C ILE A 3 -66.22 -18.59 -31.00
N ARG A 4 -66.30 -18.83 -29.68
CA ARG A 4 -65.87 -17.92 -28.60
C ARG A 4 -64.36 -17.98 -28.40
N ARG A 5 -63.78 -16.83 -28.02
CA ARG A 5 -62.41 -16.69 -27.52
C ARG A 5 -62.35 -17.16 -26.06
N SER A 6 -62.03 -18.42 -25.85
CA SER A 6 -61.49 -18.96 -24.59
C SER A 6 -60.59 -20.14 -24.93
N ASP A 7 -59.59 -20.38 -24.09
CA ASP A 7 -58.84 -21.66 -23.99
C ASP A 7 -57.57 -21.84 -24.84
N ILE A 8 -56.64 -20.88 -24.77
CA ILE A 8 -55.21 -21.23 -24.84
C ILE A 8 -54.71 -21.39 -23.41
N SER A 9 -55.05 -22.54 -22.84
CA SER A 9 -54.42 -23.09 -21.64
C SER A 9 -53.07 -23.67 -22.07
N VAL A 10 -51.98 -22.97 -21.74
CA VAL A 10 -50.63 -23.53 -21.87
C VAL A 10 -50.23 -24.04 -20.48
N PRO A 11 -50.06 -25.36 -20.28
CA PRO A 11 -49.67 -25.88 -18.98
C PRO A 11 -48.20 -25.55 -18.71
N TYR A 12 -47.96 -24.60 -17.81
CA TYR A 12 -46.63 -24.37 -17.25
C TYR A 12 -46.28 -25.55 -16.32
N SER A 13 -45.48 -26.47 -16.85
CA SER A 13 -44.97 -27.65 -16.15
C SER A 13 -44.05 -27.25 -15.00
N SER A 14 -44.56 -27.44 -13.78
CA SER A 14 -43.93 -27.05 -12.52
C SER A 14 -43.00 -28.16 -11.98
N SER A 15 -41.95 -28.53 -12.73
CA SER A 15 -40.98 -29.54 -12.24
C SER A 15 -39.63 -29.49 -12.94
N LYS A 16 -38.82 -28.47 -12.63
CA LYS A 16 -37.35 -28.49 -12.49
C LYS A 16 -36.85 -27.07 -12.70
N LEU A 17 -36.37 -26.43 -11.64
CA LEU A 17 -35.19 -25.56 -11.62
C LEU A 17 -35.03 -25.05 -10.17
N LYS A 18 -34.78 -25.98 -9.24
CA LYS A 18 -34.33 -25.69 -7.88
C LYS A 18 -32.85 -26.01 -7.77
N LYS A 19 -32.01 -25.33 -8.54
CA LYS A 19 -30.55 -25.34 -8.35
C LYS A 19 -29.95 -24.14 -9.08
N LEU A 20 -28.93 -23.55 -8.46
CA LEU A 20 -28.12 -22.41 -8.89
C LEU A 20 -28.72 -21.02 -8.63
N ARG A 21 -28.41 -20.50 -7.44
CA ARG A 21 -27.28 -19.57 -7.25
C ARG A 21 -27.18 -19.23 -5.76
N SER A 22 -26.23 -19.83 -5.07
CA SER A 22 -25.70 -19.26 -3.83
C SER A 22 -24.95 -18.01 -4.22
N VAL A 23 -25.64 -16.86 -4.24
CA VAL A 23 -24.97 -15.57 -4.21
C VAL A 23 -24.26 -15.53 -2.87
N SER A 24 -22.95 -15.79 -2.89
CA SER A 24 -22.07 -15.48 -1.78
C SER A 24 -22.11 -13.96 -1.62
N THR A 25 -23.01 -13.49 -0.77
CA THR A 25 -22.93 -12.17 -0.15
C THR A 25 -21.66 -12.17 0.69
N ARG A 26 -20.51 -11.93 0.04
CA ARG A 26 -19.36 -11.39 0.75
C ARG A 26 -19.77 -9.97 1.16
N PRO A 27 -19.75 -9.64 2.45
CA PRO A 27 -20.10 -8.29 2.88
C PRO A 27 -19.12 -7.31 2.23
N ALA A 28 -19.66 -6.25 1.60
CA ALA A 28 -18.89 -5.15 1.00
C ALA A 28 -17.89 -4.50 1.98
N ALA A 29 -18.04 -4.75 3.29
CA ALA A 29 -17.08 -4.38 4.33
C ALA A 29 -15.70 -5.05 4.17
N ALA A 30 -15.62 -6.26 3.60
CA ALA A 30 -14.33 -6.93 3.36
C ALA A 30 -13.54 -6.31 2.20
N GLN A 31 -14.20 -5.59 1.28
CA GLN A 31 -13.53 -4.88 0.18
C GLN A 31 -12.91 -3.55 0.61
N LEU A 32 -13.35 -2.98 1.73
CA LEU A 32 -12.74 -1.78 2.31
C LEU A 32 -11.45 -2.11 3.10
N ALA A 33 -11.36 -3.33 3.64
CA ALA A 33 -10.16 -3.82 4.33
C ALA A 33 -9.00 -4.18 3.37
N SER A 34 -9.29 -4.48 2.10
CA SER A 34 -8.30 -4.85 1.08
C SER A 34 -7.90 -3.70 0.15
N LYS A 35 -8.24 -2.44 0.48
CA LYS A 35 -7.63 -1.26 -0.15
C LYS A 35 -6.26 -0.92 0.45
N GLN A 36 -5.54 -1.91 0.94
CA GLN A 36 -4.10 -1.81 1.11
C GLN A 36 -3.54 -1.74 -0.30
N CYS A 37 -3.28 -0.52 -0.76
CA CYS A 37 -2.59 -0.27 -2.02
C CYS A 37 -1.26 -1.01 -1.92
N GLU A 38 -1.12 -2.09 -2.69
CA GLU A 38 0.12 -2.86 -2.76
C GLU A 38 1.26 -1.87 -3.05
N ILE A 39 2.26 -1.84 -2.18
CA ILE A 39 3.45 -1.01 -2.40
C ILE A 39 4.09 -1.55 -3.68
N SER A 40 4.22 -0.71 -4.69
CA SER A 40 4.95 -1.08 -5.91
C SER A 40 6.37 -1.53 -5.56
N GLU A 41 6.89 -2.56 -6.24
CA GLU A 41 8.27 -3.04 -6.12
C GLU A 41 9.30 -1.90 -6.13
N ARG A 42 9.07 -0.89 -6.96
CA ARG A 42 9.90 0.32 -7.05
C ARG A 42 9.89 1.11 -5.73
N ALA A 43 8.73 1.27 -5.13
CA ALA A 43 8.56 1.96 -3.85
C ALA A 43 9.11 1.13 -2.69
N GLU A 44 8.92 -0.19 -2.72
CA GLU A 44 9.48 -1.12 -1.73
C GLU A 44 11.01 -1.05 -1.73
N THR A 45 11.64 -1.16 -2.90
CA THR A 45 13.09 -1.00 -3.07
C THR A 45 13.58 0.34 -2.50
N THR A 46 12.85 1.43 -2.79
CA THR A 46 13.17 2.75 -2.24
C THR A 46 13.16 2.74 -0.71
N TYR A 47 12.12 2.16 -0.09
CA TYR A 47 12.02 2.12 1.37
C TYR A 47 13.10 1.24 1.99
N LEU A 48 13.37 0.06 1.42
CA LEU A 48 14.43 -0.84 1.90
C LEU A 48 15.80 -0.17 1.87
N ASN A 49 16.13 0.54 0.79
CA ASN A 49 17.40 1.26 0.69
C ASN A 49 17.51 2.39 1.73
N ILE A 50 16.42 3.14 1.95
CA ILE A 50 16.39 4.19 2.97
C ILE A 50 16.58 3.60 4.37
N ILE A 51 15.84 2.55 4.70
CA ILE A 51 15.90 1.88 6.02
C ILE A 51 17.30 1.28 6.24
N GLY A 52 17.82 0.55 5.26
CA GLY A 52 19.15 -0.05 5.33
C GLY A 52 20.25 1.00 5.54
N GLY A 53 20.22 2.09 4.77
CA GLY A 53 21.17 3.19 4.94
C GLY A 53 21.09 3.85 6.33
N MET A 54 19.87 4.08 6.85
CA MET A 54 19.69 4.64 8.20
C MET A 54 20.18 3.67 9.28
N LEU A 55 19.93 2.37 9.15
CA LEU A 55 20.42 1.36 10.09
C LEU A 55 21.94 1.34 10.14
N THR A 56 22.61 1.34 8.98
CA THR A 56 24.07 1.37 8.97
C THR A 56 24.59 2.66 9.57
N LEU A 57 24.02 3.83 9.27
CA LEU A 57 24.41 5.09 9.90
C LEU A 57 24.21 5.07 11.42
N MET A 58 23.13 4.50 11.93
CA MET A 58 22.88 4.41 13.38
C MET A 58 23.88 3.49 14.10
N LEU A 59 24.42 2.48 13.41
CA LEU A 59 25.36 1.51 13.98
C LEU A 59 26.84 1.85 13.68
N SER A 60 27.09 2.83 12.82
CA SER A 60 28.44 3.17 12.36
C SER A 60 29.02 4.40 13.06
N GLN A 61 30.34 4.53 12.93
CA GLN A 61 31.11 5.68 13.39
C GLN A 61 31.80 6.35 12.21
N SER A 62 32.07 7.64 12.32
CA SER A 62 32.92 8.38 11.40
C SER A 62 34.38 7.92 11.51
N PRO A 63 35.23 8.22 10.51
CA PRO A 63 36.66 7.89 10.57
C PRO A 63 37.39 8.46 11.81
N SER A 64 36.86 9.54 12.39
CA SER A 64 37.38 10.16 13.63
C SER A 64 36.77 9.57 14.91
N GLY A 65 36.00 8.48 14.82
CA GLY A 65 35.38 7.78 15.96
C GLY A 65 34.08 8.40 16.47
N VAL A 66 33.58 9.49 15.85
CA VAL A 66 32.31 10.10 16.26
C VAL A 66 31.13 9.26 15.74
N PRO A 67 30.18 8.83 16.58
CA PRO A 67 29.01 8.06 16.15
C PRO A 67 28.12 8.86 15.19
N TYR A 68 27.76 8.26 14.05
CA TYR A 68 26.79 8.84 13.12
C TYR A 68 25.35 8.84 13.69
N SER A 69 25.09 8.08 14.76
CA SER A 69 23.80 8.05 15.47
C SER A 69 23.35 9.38 16.10
N SER A 70 24.18 10.43 16.03
CA SER A 70 23.97 11.72 16.71
C SER A 70 23.53 12.89 15.79
N PHE A 71 23.05 12.62 14.57
CA PHE A 71 22.60 13.68 13.66
C PHE A 71 21.56 14.61 14.29
N LYS A 72 21.86 15.92 14.33
CA LYS A 72 21.01 16.93 14.97
C LYS A 72 19.93 17.51 14.05
N THR A 73 20.10 17.36 12.73
CA THR A 73 19.19 17.91 11.73
C THR A 73 18.86 16.86 10.68
N GLN A 74 17.68 17.01 10.05
CA GLN A 74 17.30 16.17 8.93
C GLN A 74 18.29 16.31 7.76
N GLU A 75 18.79 17.52 7.51
CA GLU A 75 19.74 17.80 6.44
C GLU A 75 21.06 17.05 6.65
N ALA A 76 21.56 16.97 7.90
CA ALA A 76 22.76 16.20 8.20
C ALA A 76 22.58 14.71 7.89
N LEU A 77 21.40 14.16 8.21
CA LEU A 77 21.07 12.76 7.92
C LEU A 77 20.91 12.52 6.41
N VAL A 78 20.28 13.44 5.68
CA VAL A 78 20.16 13.37 4.21
C VAL A 78 21.54 13.43 3.55
N SER A 79 22.39 14.37 3.97
CA SER A 79 23.75 14.51 3.46
C SER A 79 24.58 13.25 3.70
N ALA A 80 24.47 12.64 4.88
CA ALA A 80 25.17 11.40 5.18
C ALA A 80 24.68 10.22 4.31
N LEU A 81 23.36 10.07 4.14
CA LEU A 81 22.81 9.03 3.27
C LEU A 81 23.28 9.18 1.82
N VAL A 82 23.29 10.40 1.29
CA VAL A 82 23.75 10.69 -0.08
C VAL A 82 25.26 10.46 -0.22
N ALA A 83 26.05 10.85 0.77
CA ALA A 83 27.51 10.67 0.73
C ALA A 83 27.92 9.19 0.79
N HIS A 84 27.21 8.36 1.55
CA HIS A 84 27.57 6.96 1.76
C HIS A 84 26.90 6.00 0.76
N TYR A 85 25.68 6.31 0.31
CA TYR A 85 24.86 5.41 -0.52
C TYR A 85 24.37 6.08 -1.81
N GLY A 86 24.95 7.21 -2.19
CA GLY A 86 24.66 7.89 -3.45
C GLY A 86 24.74 6.94 -4.66
N GLY A 87 23.82 7.10 -5.60
CA GLY A 87 23.68 6.20 -6.76
C GLY A 87 22.80 4.98 -6.49
N THR A 88 22.47 4.68 -5.23
CA THR A 88 21.47 3.66 -4.90
C THR A 88 20.07 4.17 -5.21
N MET A 89 19.22 3.30 -5.75
CA MET A 89 17.85 3.64 -6.11
C MET A 89 17.09 4.23 -4.91
N GLY A 90 16.56 5.44 -5.09
CA GLY A 90 15.79 6.13 -4.05
C GLY A 90 16.64 6.94 -3.05
N ILE A 91 17.98 6.82 -3.10
CA ILE A 91 18.91 7.63 -2.29
C ILE A 91 19.33 8.86 -3.09
N THR A 92 18.39 9.79 -3.24
CA THR A 92 18.68 11.14 -3.74
C THR A 92 18.12 12.16 -2.77
N GLU A 93 18.78 13.31 -2.65
CA GLU A 93 18.38 14.38 -1.73
C GLU A 93 16.89 14.74 -1.89
N ARG A 94 16.44 14.91 -3.14
CA ARG A 94 15.03 15.19 -3.47
C ARG A 94 14.09 14.10 -2.94
N THR A 95 14.44 12.82 -3.15
CA THR A 95 13.59 11.70 -2.73
C THR A 95 13.54 11.60 -1.22
N LEU A 96 14.68 11.68 -0.55
CA LEU A 96 14.79 11.62 0.90
C LEU A 96 14.00 12.75 1.56
N ASN A 97 14.17 13.99 1.10
CA ASN A 97 13.42 15.13 1.62
C ASN A 97 11.90 14.94 1.50
N GLY A 98 11.43 14.48 0.34
CA GLY A 98 10.00 14.19 0.14
C GLY A 98 9.49 13.06 1.03
N LYS A 99 10.25 11.96 1.15
CA LYS A 99 9.88 10.80 1.97
C LYS A 99 9.90 11.14 3.47
N PHE A 100 10.89 11.86 3.96
CA PHE A 100 10.99 12.25 5.36
C PHE A 100 9.90 13.25 5.76
N ALA A 101 9.59 14.23 4.89
CA ALA A 101 8.47 15.13 5.12
C ALA A 101 7.15 14.36 5.23
N ASN A 102 6.90 13.42 4.31
CA ASN A 102 5.70 12.57 4.36
C ASN A 102 5.66 11.66 5.59
N ALA A 103 6.78 11.04 5.95
CA ALA A 103 6.87 10.18 7.14
C ALA A 103 6.58 10.97 8.43
N LYS A 104 7.15 12.17 8.59
CA LYS A 104 6.87 13.04 9.75
C LYS A 104 5.40 13.45 9.82
N ARG A 105 4.80 13.81 8.68
CA ARG A 105 3.36 14.13 8.61
C ARG A 105 2.52 12.93 9.01
N TYR A 106 2.85 11.75 8.49
CA TYR A 106 2.13 10.52 8.78
C TYR A 106 2.18 10.17 10.27
N VAL A 107 3.37 10.19 10.88
CA VAL A 107 3.53 9.94 12.33
C VAL A 107 2.73 10.94 13.15
N ARG A 108 2.81 12.24 12.82
CA ARG A 108 2.05 13.28 13.53
C ARG A 108 0.54 13.07 13.41
N SER A 109 0.05 12.66 12.25
CA SER A 109 -1.36 12.36 12.02
C SER A 109 -1.83 11.08 12.70
N ALA A 110 -0.95 10.10 12.92
CA ALA A 110 -1.27 8.84 13.58
C ALA A 110 -1.24 8.95 15.12
N SER A 111 -0.50 9.93 15.67
CA SER A 111 -0.39 10.18 17.11
C SER A 111 -1.37 11.23 17.65
N ALA A 112 -2.23 11.80 16.79
CA ALA A 112 -3.20 12.85 17.12
C ALA A 112 -4.61 12.25 17.23
#